data_AF-A0A826J9A8-F1
#
_entry.id   AF-A0A826J9A8-F1
#
_cell.length_a   1.000
_cell.length_b   1.000
_cell.length_c   1.000
_cell.angle_alpha   90.00
_cell.angle_beta   90.00
_cell.angle_gamma   90.00
#
_symmetry.space_group_name_H-M   'P 1'
#
loop_
_entity.id
_entity.type
_entity.pdbx_description
1 polymer ?
#
loop_
_entity_poly.entity_id
_entity_poly.type
_entity_poly.pdbx_seq_one_letter_code
_entity_poly.pdbx_strand_id
1 'polypeptide(L)' 'MAIKGLDQAIENLSRVRKNAIPAASAMAINRVATTAINQSSSQVARETRVSRKLVKERSRLKRA' A
#
# COMPACT_ATOMS: atom_id res chain seq x y z
N MET A 1 7.16 35.02 24.89
CA MET A 1 8.22 34.01 25.12
C MET A 1 8.14 33.01 23.97
N ALA A 2 9.15 32.94 23.10
CA ALA A 2 9.17 31.97 22.00
C ALA A 2 9.77 30.65 22.50
N ILE A 3 9.04 29.54 22.35
CA ILE A 3 9.57 28.22 22.68
C ILE A 3 10.60 27.86 21.61
N LYS A 4 11.88 27.83 21.99
CA LYS A 4 12.98 27.50 21.08
C LYS A 4 12.72 26.14 20.42
N GLY A 5 12.69 26.12 19.08
CA GLY A 5 12.52 24.89 18.30
C GLY A 5 11.07 24.49 18.00
N LEU A 6 10.06 25.25 18.45
CA LEU A 6 8.66 24.96 18.13
C LEU A 6 8.37 25.04 16.63
N ASP A 7 8.87 26.08 15.96
CA ASP A 7 8.70 26.25 14.51
C ASP A 7 9.32 25.09 13.72
N GLN A 8 10.49 24.61 14.15
CA GLN A 8 11.16 23.45 13.53
C GLN A 8 10.35 22.17 13.74
N ALA A 9 9.76 21.96 14.91
CA ALA A 9 8.89 20.81 15.18
C ALA A 9 7.63 20.85 14.31
N ILE A 10 7.02 22.02 14.13
CA ILE A 10 5.87 22.22 13.25
C ILE A 10 6.25 21.94 11.79
N GLU A 11 7.41 22.40 11.33
CA GLU A 11 7.90 22.13 9.98
C GLU A 11 8.15 20.63 9.78
N ASN A 12 8.78 19.96 10.75
CA ASN A 12 9.03 18.52 10.70
C ASN A 12 7.72 17.73 10.60
N LEU A 13 6.73 18.05 11.44
CA LEU A 13 5.40 17.44 11.36
C LEU A 13 4.72 17.72 10.02
N SER A 14 4.87 18.93 9.49
CA SER A 14 4.33 19.29 8.17
C SER A 14 4.97 18.47 7.05
N ARG A 15 6.28 18.19 7.12
CA ARG A 15 6.99 17.32 6.16
C ARG A 15 6.52 15.86 6.26
N VAL A 16 6.35 15.34 7.48
CA VAL A 16 5.80 14.00 7.72
C VAL A 16 4.40 13.89 7.13
N ARG A 17 3.54 14.87 7.40
CA ARG A 17 2.17 14.92 6.89
C ARG A 17 2.11 14.94 5.37
N LYS A 18 2.96 15.73 4.71
CA LYS A 18 2.95 15.89 3.24
C LYS A 18 3.50 14.68 2.50
N ASN A 19 4.48 13.97 3.07
CA ASN A 19 5.23 12.95 2.34
C ASN A 19 5.07 11.55 2.94
N ALA A 20 5.41 11.39 4.22
CA ALA A 20 5.49 10.09 4.86
C ALA A 20 4.12 9.46 5.07
N ILE A 21 3.10 10.25 5.45
CA ILE A 21 1.74 9.73 5.64
C ILE A 21 1.14 9.20 4.33
N PRO A 22 1.10 9.96 3.21
CA PRO A 22 0.61 9.45 1.94
C PRO A 22 1.36 8.21 1.45
N ALA A 23 2.70 8.19 1.58
CA ALA A 23 3.50 7.02 1.22
C ALA A 23 3.13 5.79 2.06
N ALA A 24 2.97 5.95 3.38
CA ALA A 24 2.55 4.88 4.28
C ALA A 24 1.14 4.36 3.94
N SER A 25 0.20 5.27 3.65
CA SER A 25 -1.15 4.91 3.22
C SER A 25 -1.13 4.13 1.90
N ALA A 26 -0.39 4.58 0.89
CA ALA A 26 -0.23 3.87 -0.38
C ALA A 26 0.37 2.48 -0.17
N MET A 27 1.39 2.35 0.69
CA MET A 27 1.96 1.04 1.06
C MET A 27 0.93 0.11 1.71
N ALA A 28 0.14 0.62 2.65
CA ALA A 28 -0.91 -0.16 3.33
C ALA A 28 -1.96 -0.66 2.34
N ILE A 29 -2.46 0.22 1.46
CA ILE A 29 -3.42 -0.11 0.40
C ILE A 29 -2.84 -1.18 -0.53
N ASN A 30 -1.62 -0.97 -1.01
CA ASN A 30 -0.94 -1.92 -1.91
C ASN A 30 -0.79 -3.30 -1.25
N ARG A 31 -0.54 -3.36 0.07
CA ARG A 31 -0.43 -4.62 0.83
C ARG A 31 -1.78 -5.33 0.91
N VAL A 32 -2.84 -4.62 1.28
CA VAL A 32 -4.20 -5.17 1.35
C VAL A 32 -4.63 -5.73 0.00
N ALA A 33 -4.44 -4.94 -1.07
CA ALA A 33 -4.82 -5.37 -2.41
C ALA A 33 -4.00 -6.59 -2.88
N THR A 34 -2.70 -6.64 -2.58
CA THR A 34 -1.86 -7.81 -2.88
C THR A 34 -2.34 -9.06 -2.15
N THR A 35 -2.72 -8.95 -0.88
CA THR A 35 -3.28 -10.07 -0.10
C THR A 35 -4.58 -10.57 -0.71
N ALA A 36 -5.51 -9.67 -1.02
CA ALA A 36 -6.77 -10.01 -1.66
C ALA A 36 -6.55 -10.72 -3.00
N ILE A 37 -5.71 -10.15 -3.88
CA ILE A 37 -5.35 -10.76 -5.17
C ILE A 37 -4.74 -12.15 -4.97
N ASN A 38 -3.86 -12.33 -4.00
CA ASN A 38 -3.23 -13.62 -3.73
C ASN A 38 -4.24 -14.69 -3.27
N GLN A 39 -5.20 -14.30 -2.43
CA GLN A 39 -6.27 -15.18 -1.93
C GLN A 39 -7.22 -15.54 -3.07
N SER A 40 -7.76 -14.55 -3.77
CA SER A 40 -8.68 -14.76 -4.89
C SER A 40 -8.03 -15.55 -6.02
N SER A 41 -6.76 -15.27 -6.35
CA SER A 41 -6.06 -16.01 -7.40
C SER A 41 -5.85 -17.49 -7.03
N SER A 42 -5.66 -17.81 -5.75
CA SER A 42 -5.60 -19.20 -5.29
C SER A 42 -6.96 -19.89 -5.43
N GLN A 43 -8.03 -19.20 -5.06
CA GLN A 43 -9.39 -19.73 -5.15
C GLN A 43 -9.78 -20.01 -6.61
N VAL A 44 -9.62 -19.03 -7.49
CA VAL A 44 -9.93 -19.16 -8.92
C VAL A 44 -9.11 -20.27 -9.57
N ALA A 45 -7.81 -20.38 -9.26
CA ALA A 45 -6.97 -21.45 -9.78
C ALA A 45 -7.48 -22.85 -9.39
N ARG A 46 -7.96 -23.01 -8.15
CA ARG A 46 -8.53 -24.27 -7.66
C ARG A 46 -9.85 -24.62 -8.35
N GLU A 47 -10.74 -23.64 -8.50
CA GLU A 47 -12.07 -23.82 -9.13
C GLU A 47 -11.95 -24.11 -10.62
N THR A 48 -11.04 -23.43 -11.32
CA THR A 48 -10.88 -23.53 -12.78
C THR A 48 -9.88 -24.59 -13.24
N ARG A 49 -9.15 -25.22 -12.31
CA ARG A 49 -8.03 -26.15 -12.60
C ARG A 49 -6.94 -25.54 -13.50
N VAL A 50 -6.76 -24.22 -13.45
CA VAL A 50 -5.70 -23.48 -14.16
C VAL A 50 -4.58 -23.12 -13.19
N SER A 51 -3.35 -23.03 -13.68
CA SER A 51 -2.20 -22.64 -12.86
C SER A 51 -2.39 -21.26 -12.22
N ARG A 52 -2.15 -21.18 -10.91
CA ARG A 52 -2.20 -19.93 -10.13
C ARG A 52 -1.31 -18.82 -10.72
N LYS A 53 -0.18 -19.18 -11.33
CA LYS A 53 0.72 -18.20 -11.97
C LYS A 53 0.02 -17.42 -13.08
N LEU A 54 -0.74 -18.12 -13.93
CA LEU A 54 -1.49 -17.51 -15.03
C LEU A 54 -2.61 -16.60 -14.50
N VAL A 55 -3.35 -17.06 -13.50
CA VAL A 55 -4.41 -16.25 -12.86
C VAL A 55 -3.82 -14.96 -12.27
N LYS A 56 -2.70 -15.07 -11.56
CA LYS A 56 -2.03 -13.93 -10.91
C LYS A 56 -1.44 -12.94 -11.92
N GLU A 57 -1.02 -13.41 -13.08
CA GLU A 57 -0.54 -12.54 -14.15
C GLU A 57 -1.67 -11.68 -14.75
N ARG A 58 -2.88 -12.23 -14.82
CA ARG A 58 -4.07 -11.51 -15.32
C ARG A 58 -4.68 -10.56 -14.29
N SER A 59 -4.44 -10.77 -13.00
CA SER A 59 -4.97 -9.95 -11.90
C SER A 59 -3.96 -8.94 -11.33
N ARG A 60 -2.91 -8.59 -12.07
CA ARG A 60 -1.90 -7.62 -11.62
C ARG A 60 -2.51 -6.24 -11.40
N LEU A 61 -2.19 -5.64 -10.26
CA LEU A 61 -2.60 -4.29 -9.89
C LEU A 61 -1.48 -3.27 -10.17
N LYS A 62 -1.85 -2.09 -10.69
CA LYS A 62 -0.98 -0.92 -10.68
C LYS A 62 -0.95 -0.32 -9.28
N ARG A 63 0.23 -0.28 -8.67
CA ARG A 63 0.41 0.25 -7.31
C ARG A 63 0.25 1.78 -7.30
N ALA A 64 -0.35 2.27 -6.22
CA ALA A 64 -0.44 3.70 -5.91
C ALA A 64 0.94 4.29 -5.58
#